data_AF-A0A842UFJ4-F1
#
_entry.id   AF-A0A842UFJ4-F1
#
_cell.length_a   1.000
_cell.length_b   1.000
_cell.length_c   1.000
_cell.angle_alpha   90.00
_cell.angle_beta   90.00
_cell.angle_gamma   90.00
#
_symmetry.space_group_name_H-M   'P 1'
#
loop_
_entity.id
_entity.type
_entity.pdbx_description
1 polymer ?
#
loop_
_entity_poly.entity_id
_entity_poly.type
_entity_poly.pdbx_seq_one_letter_code
_entity_poly.pdbx_strand_id
1 'polypeptide(L)'
;DDGYILIEIDKRQAEWVVVAYLAEDARMIEVHEKSLDAHAYTGNLITGVPMDIIKKENKLLKHENDPERLKAKREELIPEIFDSALFLPRTMTSRQAGKHSNHGLNYGMYPDKFAIQNEVPSDDAKVMWTKYHEGYPGIQKRFHQFVRDQLAKNRTLYNLYGHRRRFLQPFGYKLYNAAYDYIPQSTVGWVLNFGMIHIYEDSRPILKDVNILANIHDSILMQFPLSLGPQGLSDAIELCCQHLDPLLECFGRKFRIGTDFKIGYNWRDMSEISREENSYVKIQEAIGV
;
A
#
# COMPACT_ATOMS: atom_id res chain seq x y z
N ASP A 1 7.62 -1.39 26.83
CA ASP A 1 8.15 -1.39 28.22
C ASP A 1 8.21 0.02 28.78
N ASP A 2 8.22 0.14 30.11
CA ASP A 2 8.40 1.45 30.76
C ASP A 2 9.75 2.06 30.34
N GLY A 3 9.75 3.35 30.01
CA GLY A 3 10.94 4.05 29.52
C GLY A 3 11.28 3.81 28.03
N TYR A 4 10.41 3.12 27.29
CA TYR A 4 10.55 2.91 25.85
C TYR A 4 9.42 3.57 25.07
N ILE A 5 9.70 3.87 23.81
CA ILE A 5 8.70 4.26 22.82
C ILE A 5 8.66 3.23 21.70
N LEU A 6 7.47 2.95 21.16
CA LEU A 6 7.30 2.10 19.99
C LEU A 6 7.59 2.90 18.72
N ILE A 7 8.22 2.22 17.76
CA ILE A 7 8.44 2.69 16.40
C ILE A 7 7.85 1.63 15.48
N GLU A 8 6.92 2.02 14.62
CA GLU A 8 6.40 1.16 13.55
C GLU A 8 6.87 1.76 12.23
N ILE A 9 7.66 1.01 11.46
CA ILE A 9 8.07 1.41 10.12
C ILE A 9 7.29 0.59 9.11
N ASP A 10 6.54 1.25 8.23
CA ASP A 10 5.64 0.64 7.25
C ASP A 10 6.06 0.99 5.81
N LYS A 11 5.93 0.02 4.91
CA LYS A 11 6.23 0.21 3.49
C LYS A 11 4.99 0.71 2.76
N ARG A 12 5.02 1.98 2.34
CA ARG A 12 3.88 2.66 1.70
C ARG A 12 3.41 1.90 0.46
N GLN A 13 2.23 1.27 0.57
CA GLN A 13 1.56 0.57 -0.54
C GLN A 13 2.48 -0.44 -1.25
N ALA A 14 3.31 -1.14 -0.48
CA ALA A 14 4.48 -1.85 -0.96
C ALA A 14 4.21 -2.78 -2.15
N GLU A 15 3.19 -3.64 -2.02
CA GLU A 15 2.84 -4.59 -3.07
C GLU A 15 2.30 -3.90 -4.31
N TRP A 16 1.50 -2.84 -4.15
CA TRP A 16 0.93 -2.09 -5.27
C TRP A 16 2.04 -1.42 -6.10
N VAL A 17 3.08 -0.90 -5.44
CA VAL A 17 4.27 -0.38 -6.11
C VAL A 17 4.97 -1.48 -6.90
N VAL A 18 5.20 -2.66 -6.31
CA VAL A 18 5.81 -3.78 -7.06
C VAL A 18 4.96 -4.17 -8.28
N VAL A 19 3.63 -4.20 -8.15
CA VAL A 19 2.72 -4.45 -9.27
C VAL A 19 2.85 -3.38 -10.36
N ALA A 20 2.99 -2.10 -10.02
CA ALA A 20 3.17 -1.01 -10.99
C ALA A 20 4.34 -1.29 -11.95
N TYR A 21 5.46 -1.75 -11.41
CA TYR A 21 6.66 -2.07 -12.18
C TYR A 21 6.59 -3.42 -12.90
N LEU A 22 5.95 -4.44 -12.30
CA LEU A 22 5.68 -5.72 -12.98
C LEU A 22 4.71 -5.56 -14.16
N ALA A 23 3.78 -4.63 -14.06
CA ALA A 23 2.80 -4.30 -15.09
C ALA A 23 3.36 -3.38 -16.17
N GLU A 24 4.52 -2.75 -15.93
CA GLU A 24 5.04 -1.64 -16.73
C GLU A 24 3.95 -0.57 -17.01
N ASP A 25 3.06 -0.35 -16.04
CA ASP A 25 1.90 0.52 -16.22
C ASP A 25 2.28 1.98 -15.97
N ALA A 26 2.25 2.78 -17.03
CA ALA A 26 2.73 4.17 -16.99
C ALA A 26 2.03 5.02 -15.93
N ARG A 27 0.71 4.83 -15.71
CA ARG A 27 -0.05 5.62 -14.73
C ARG A 27 0.28 5.19 -13.31
N MET A 28 0.37 3.88 -13.06
CA MET A 28 0.76 3.39 -11.72
C MET A 28 2.17 3.85 -11.34
N ILE A 29 3.09 3.80 -12.30
CA ILE A 29 4.47 4.27 -12.11
C ILE A 29 4.50 5.79 -11.89
N GLU A 30 3.73 6.58 -12.65
CA GLU A 30 3.63 8.03 -12.44
C GLU A 30 3.12 8.36 -11.03
N VAL A 31 2.06 7.67 -10.57
CA VAL A 31 1.52 7.82 -9.21
C VAL A 31 2.59 7.56 -8.17
N HIS A 32 3.38 6.51 -8.35
CA HIS A 32 4.48 6.19 -7.45
C HIS A 32 5.59 7.25 -7.48
N GLU A 33 6.11 7.60 -8.66
CA GLU A 33 7.25 8.52 -8.80
C GLU A 33 6.91 9.95 -8.36
N LYS A 34 5.66 10.37 -8.53
CA LYS A 34 5.16 11.67 -8.05
C LYS A 34 4.61 11.61 -6.62
N SER A 35 4.69 10.47 -5.95
CA SER A 35 4.17 10.26 -4.58
C SER A 35 2.72 10.70 -4.40
N LEU A 36 1.87 10.41 -5.39
CA LEU A 36 0.44 10.72 -5.37
C LEU A 36 -0.33 9.71 -4.49
N ASP A 37 -1.50 10.11 -4.00
CA ASP A 37 -2.40 9.19 -3.30
C ASP A 37 -3.00 8.19 -4.31
N ALA A 38 -2.45 6.98 -4.36
CA ALA A 38 -2.88 5.94 -5.30
C ALA A 38 -4.35 5.54 -5.15
N HIS A 39 -4.92 5.60 -3.95
CA HIS A 39 -6.34 5.30 -3.74
C HIS A 39 -7.22 6.40 -4.34
N ALA A 40 -6.85 7.67 -4.11
CA ALA A 40 -7.57 8.79 -4.71
C ALA A 40 -7.39 8.84 -6.23
N TYR A 41 -6.19 8.54 -6.75
CA TYR A 41 -5.92 8.47 -8.19
C TYR A 41 -6.73 7.36 -8.85
N THR A 42 -6.76 6.17 -8.25
CA THR A 42 -7.59 5.07 -8.73
C THR A 42 -9.08 5.40 -8.63
N GLY A 43 -9.50 6.08 -7.56
CA GLY A 43 -10.84 6.63 -7.44
C GLY A 43 -11.18 7.56 -8.59
N ASN A 44 -10.27 8.46 -8.97
CA ASN A 44 -10.44 9.35 -10.13
C ASN A 44 -10.59 8.58 -11.45
N LEU A 45 -9.78 7.54 -11.69
CA LEU A 45 -9.92 6.70 -12.89
C LEU A 45 -11.28 5.99 -12.95
N ILE A 46 -11.83 5.62 -11.79
CA ILE A 46 -13.12 4.93 -11.66
C ILE A 46 -14.30 5.88 -11.84
N THR A 47 -14.28 7.03 -11.15
CA THR A 47 -15.44 7.91 -11.01
C THR A 47 -15.40 9.13 -11.94
N GLY A 48 -14.23 9.51 -12.44
CA GLY A 48 -13.99 10.78 -13.13
C GLY A 48 -13.81 11.99 -12.20
N VAL A 49 -14.04 11.82 -10.89
CA VAL A 49 -14.02 12.92 -9.91
C VAL A 49 -12.58 13.38 -9.63
N PRO A 50 -12.29 14.70 -9.60
CA PRO A 50 -10.98 15.25 -9.20
C PRO A 50 -10.49 14.77 -7.83
N MET A 51 -9.17 14.54 -7.70
CA MET A 51 -8.58 13.94 -6.49
C MET A 51 -8.77 14.78 -5.22
N ASP A 52 -8.82 16.10 -5.33
CA ASP A 52 -9.08 17.02 -4.22
C ASP A 52 -10.51 16.85 -3.68
N ILE A 53 -11.49 16.73 -4.58
CA ILE A 53 -12.88 16.42 -4.21
C ILE A 53 -12.98 15.01 -3.61
N ILE A 54 -12.32 14.01 -4.18
CA ILE A 54 -12.27 12.64 -3.63
C ILE A 54 -11.69 12.63 -2.20
N LYS A 55 -10.63 13.40 -1.95
CA LYS A 55 -10.03 13.51 -0.61
C LYS A 55 -10.98 14.20 0.36
N LYS A 56 -11.68 15.27 -0.06
CA LYS A 56 -12.73 15.94 0.73
C LYS A 56 -13.88 14.98 1.06
N GLU A 57 -14.36 14.23 0.08
CA GLU A 57 -15.38 13.20 0.22
C GLU A 57 -14.99 12.16 1.27
N ASN A 58 -13.83 11.55 1.12
CA ASN A 58 -13.37 10.54 2.05
C ASN A 58 -13.19 11.10 3.47
N LYS A 59 -12.72 12.34 3.63
CA LYS A 59 -12.57 12.97 4.95
C LYS A 59 -13.91 13.09 5.67
N LEU A 60 -14.97 13.47 4.97
CA LEU A 60 -16.30 13.71 5.54
C LEU A 60 -17.13 12.42 5.67
N LEU A 61 -17.01 11.49 4.72
CA LEU A 61 -17.99 10.43 4.49
C LEU A 61 -17.44 9.00 4.61
N LYS A 62 -16.16 8.78 4.97
CA LYS A 62 -15.53 7.43 5.03
C LYS A 62 -16.26 6.39 5.88
N HIS A 63 -17.10 6.82 6.82
CA HIS A 63 -17.84 5.95 7.74
C HIS A 63 -19.30 5.74 7.32
N GLU A 64 -19.74 6.33 6.21
CA GLU A 64 -21.09 6.17 5.69
C GLU A 64 -21.09 5.09 4.60
N ASN A 65 -21.85 4.03 4.82
CA ASN A 65 -22.00 2.90 3.90
C ASN A 65 -23.46 2.66 3.48
N ASP A 66 -24.42 3.38 4.06
CA ASP A 66 -25.82 3.35 3.63
C ASP A 66 -26.00 4.17 2.34
N PRO A 67 -26.53 3.59 1.25
CA PRO A 67 -26.63 4.27 -0.04
C PRO A 67 -27.39 5.58 -0.05
N GLU A 68 -28.55 5.63 0.62
CA GLU A 68 -29.41 6.81 0.61
C GLU A 68 -28.79 7.93 1.46
N ARG A 69 -28.23 7.59 2.62
CA ARG A 69 -27.52 8.56 3.46
C ARG A 69 -26.24 9.07 2.80
N LEU A 70 -25.47 8.21 2.15
CA LEU A 70 -24.25 8.62 1.46
C LEU A 70 -24.58 9.58 0.33
N LYS A 71 -25.63 9.27 -0.46
CA LYS A 71 -26.11 10.16 -1.52
C LYS A 71 -26.58 11.51 -0.96
N ALA A 72 -27.44 11.52 0.06
CA ALA A 72 -27.95 12.74 0.67
C ALA A 72 -26.80 13.62 1.23
N LYS A 73 -25.81 13.01 1.88
CA LYS A 73 -24.65 13.73 2.40
C LYS A 73 -23.74 14.28 1.29
N ARG A 74 -23.61 13.59 0.15
CA ARG A 74 -22.91 14.13 -1.02
C ARG A 74 -23.63 15.37 -1.55
N GLU A 75 -24.95 15.32 -1.69
CA GLU A 75 -25.78 16.46 -2.14
C GLU A 75 -25.67 17.66 -1.18
N GLU A 76 -25.65 17.41 0.13
CA GLU A 76 -25.58 18.46 1.16
C GLU A 76 -24.17 19.06 1.31
N LEU A 77 -23.13 18.23 1.40
CA LEU A 77 -21.80 18.65 1.86
C LEU A 77 -20.79 18.86 0.73
N ILE A 78 -21.01 18.21 -0.42
CA ILE A 78 -20.07 18.18 -1.55
C ILE A 78 -20.83 18.15 -2.89
N PRO A 79 -21.77 19.07 -3.16
CA PRO A 79 -22.56 19.06 -4.39
C PRO A 79 -21.68 19.13 -5.66
N GLU A 80 -20.50 19.73 -5.58
CA GLU A 80 -19.54 19.81 -6.69
C GLU A 80 -19.04 18.43 -7.19
N ILE A 81 -19.24 17.35 -6.40
CA ILE A 81 -18.86 16.00 -6.83
C ILE A 81 -19.65 15.55 -8.07
N PHE A 82 -20.89 16.04 -8.22
CA PHE A 82 -21.78 15.65 -9.31
C PHE A 82 -21.43 16.31 -10.65
N ASP A 83 -20.63 17.40 -10.65
CA ASP A 83 -20.27 18.14 -11.86
C ASP A 83 -19.34 17.34 -12.79
N SER A 84 -18.56 16.42 -12.22
CA SER A 84 -17.52 15.65 -12.91
C SER A 84 -17.71 14.14 -12.85
N ALA A 85 -18.61 13.65 -11.98
CA ALA A 85 -18.80 12.24 -11.78
C ALA A 85 -19.43 11.54 -13.00
N LEU A 86 -18.69 10.60 -13.58
CA LEU A 86 -19.20 9.64 -14.55
C LEU A 86 -19.87 8.44 -13.86
N PHE A 87 -19.46 8.16 -12.63
CA PHE A 87 -19.96 7.09 -11.78
C PHE A 87 -19.64 7.42 -10.32
N LEU A 88 -20.54 7.12 -9.39
CA LEU A 88 -20.28 7.20 -7.95
C LEU A 88 -20.64 5.87 -7.29
N PRO A 89 -19.73 5.26 -6.50
CA PRO A 89 -20.07 4.05 -5.74
C PRO A 89 -21.19 4.34 -4.74
N ARG A 90 -22.17 3.44 -4.66
CA ARG A 90 -23.35 3.65 -3.81
C ARG A 90 -23.09 3.42 -2.33
N THR A 91 -22.19 2.52 -1.97
CA THR A 91 -21.98 2.08 -0.57
C THR A 91 -20.62 2.50 0.01
N MET A 92 -19.84 3.31 -0.73
CA MET A 92 -18.53 3.76 -0.29
C MET A 92 -18.12 5.06 -0.98
N THR A 93 -17.13 5.74 -0.40
CA THR A 93 -16.51 6.92 -1.02
C THR A 93 -15.65 6.54 -2.23
N SER A 94 -15.38 7.50 -3.13
CA SER A 94 -14.57 7.27 -4.33
C SER A 94 -13.14 6.81 -3.99
N ARG A 95 -12.57 7.30 -2.88
CA ARG A 95 -11.25 6.86 -2.39
C ARG A 95 -11.30 5.42 -1.88
N GLN A 96 -12.37 5.02 -1.18
CA GLN A 96 -12.57 3.62 -0.77
C GLN A 96 -12.70 2.72 -1.99
N ALA A 97 -13.45 3.11 -3.02
CA ALA A 97 -13.51 2.35 -4.28
C ALA A 97 -12.13 2.14 -4.89
N GLY A 98 -11.29 3.18 -4.94
CA GLY A 98 -9.90 3.06 -5.36
C GLY A 98 -9.07 2.13 -4.46
N LYS A 99 -9.20 2.24 -3.14
CA LYS A 99 -8.53 1.36 -2.16
C LYS A 99 -8.91 -0.11 -2.35
N HIS A 100 -10.20 -0.43 -2.34
CA HIS A 100 -10.68 -1.80 -2.51
C HIS A 100 -10.27 -2.37 -3.87
N SER A 101 -10.31 -1.55 -4.92
CA SER A 101 -9.85 -1.94 -6.27
C SER A 101 -8.36 -2.28 -6.30
N ASN A 102 -7.51 -1.42 -5.72
CA ASN A 102 -6.07 -1.65 -5.62
C ASN A 102 -5.72 -2.96 -4.88
N HIS A 103 -6.45 -3.29 -3.81
CA HIS A 103 -6.20 -4.51 -3.03
C HIS A 103 -6.68 -5.80 -3.71
N GLY A 104 -7.73 -5.74 -4.53
CA GLY A 104 -8.31 -6.95 -5.12
C GLY A 104 -7.92 -7.18 -6.58
N LEU A 105 -8.01 -6.14 -7.40
CA LEU A 105 -8.03 -6.27 -8.85
C LEU A 105 -6.64 -6.45 -9.46
N ASN A 106 -5.59 -6.01 -8.76
CA ASN A 106 -4.20 -6.35 -9.07
C ASN A 106 -3.96 -7.86 -9.18
N TYR A 107 -4.74 -8.64 -8.42
CA TYR A 107 -4.50 -10.07 -8.22
C TYR A 107 -5.52 -10.95 -8.94
N GLY A 108 -6.17 -10.42 -9.97
CA GLY A 108 -7.08 -11.19 -10.83
C GLY A 108 -8.43 -11.51 -10.18
N MET A 109 -8.85 -10.72 -9.19
CA MET A 109 -10.20 -10.78 -8.63
C MET A 109 -11.25 -10.44 -9.71
N TYR A 110 -12.29 -11.26 -9.81
CA TYR A 110 -13.43 -11.03 -10.71
C TYR A 110 -14.50 -10.15 -10.05
N PRO A 111 -15.34 -9.45 -10.85
CA PRO A 111 -16.31 -8.49 -10.34
C PRO A 111 -17.31 -9.10 -9.35
N ASP A 112 -17.77 -10.34 -9.56
CA ASP A 112 -18.72 -10.99 -8.63
C ASP A 112 -18.09 -11.22 -7.24
N LYS A 113 -16.81 -11.62 -7.20
CA LYS A 113 -16.08 -11.77 -5.93
C LYS A 113 -15.81 -10.41 -5.31
N PHE A 114 -15.48 -9.40 -6.12
CA PHE A 114 -15.30 -8.03 -5.65
C PHE A 114 -16.59 -7.47 -5.01
N ALA A 115 -17.74 -7.75 -5.62
CA ALA A 115 -19.05 -7.38 -5.10
C ALA A 115 -19.31 -7.98 -3.71
N ILE A 116 -19.10 -9.29 -3.58
CA ILE A 116 -19.29 -10.02 -2.32
C ILE A 116 -18.31 -9.53 -1.25
N GLN A 117 -17.02 -9.43 -1.58
CA GLN A 117 -15.98 -9.10 -0.59
C GLN A 117 -16.11 -7.68 -0.04
N ASN A 118 -16.60 -6.74 -0.85
CA ASN A 118 -16.71 -5.33 -0.46
C ASN A 118 -18.17 -4.90 -0.20
N GLU A 119 -19.10 -5.86 -0.18
CA GLU A 119 -20.53 -5.64 0.07
C GLU A 119 -21.12 -4.52 -0.81
N VAL A 120 -20.75 -4.54 -2.09
CA VAL A 120 -21.22 -3.55 -3.09
C VAL A 120 -22.21 -4.20 -4.07
N PRO A 121 -23.16 -3.43 -4.62
CA PRO A 121 -24.02 -3.91 -5.69
C PRO A 121 -23.21 -4.45 -6.88
N SER A 122 -23.66 -5.56 -7.48
CA SER A 122 -22.92 -6.23 -8.57
C SER A 122 -22.67 -5.32 -9.77
N ASP A 123 -23.58 -4.40 -10.08
CA ASP A 123 -23.38 -3.47 -11.20
C ASP A 123 -22.34 -2.40 -10.89
N ASP A 124 -22.23 -1.95 -9.64
CA ASP A 124 -21.15 -1.05 -9.21
C ASP A 124 -19.80 -1.78 -9.29
N ALA A 125 -19.75 -3.03 -8.84
CA ALA A 125 -18.55 -3.87 -8.95
C ALA A 125 -18.09 -4.05 -10.40
N LYS A 126 -19.02 -4.26 -11.35
CA LYS A 126 -18.67 -4.37 -12.78
C LYS A 126 -18.10 -3.07 -13.34
N VAL A 127 -18.68 -1.91 -12.97
CA VAL A 127 -18.18 -0.60 -13.40
C VAL A 127 -16.78 -0.38 -12.83
N MET A 128 -16.58 -0.57 -11.52
CA MET A 128 -15.27 -0.43 -10.87
C MET A 128 -14.23 -1.36 -11.48
N TRP A 129 -14.57 -2.63 -11.68
CA TRP A 129 -13.69 -3.62 -12.31
C TRP A 129 -13.25 -3.20 -13.72
N THR A 130 -14.22 -2.75 -14.53
CA THR A 130 -13.96 -2.33 -15.92
C THR A 130 -13.07 -1.09 -15.95
N LYS A 131 -13.45 -0.05 -15.21
CA LYS A 131 -12.72 1.22 -15.16
C LYS A 131 -11.31 1.05 -14.61
N TYR A 132 -11.13 0.16 -13.63
CA TYR A 132 -9.81 -0.18 -13.10
C TYR A 132 -8.87 -0.73 -14.17
N HIS A 133 -9.30 -1.72 -14.94
CA HIS A 133 -8.47 -2.35 -15.97
C HIS A 133 -8.34 -1.52 -17.26
N GLU A 134 -9.31 -0.64 -17.56
CA GLU A 134 -9.15 0.42 -18.56
C GLU A 134 -8.11 1.46 -18.10
N GLY A 135 -8.13 1.78 -16.81
CA GLY A 135 -7.23 2.70 -16.13
C GLY A 135 -5.79 2.19 -16.09
N TYR A 136 -5.61 0.90 -15.79
CA TYR A 136 -4.31 0.24 -15.64
C TYR A 136 -4.19 -0.97 -16.57
N PRO A 137 -4.10 -0.77 -17.89
CA PRO A 137 -4.08 -1.86 -18.86
C PRO A 137 -2.84 -2.77 -18.73
N GLY A 138 -1.74 -2.28 -18.14
CA GLY A 138 -0.52 -3.06 -17.94
C GLY A 138 -0.73 -4.28 -17.04
N ILE A 139 -1.66 -4.19 -16.08
CA ILE A 139 -1.95 -5.28 -15.13
C ILE A 139 -2.33 -6.56 -15.88
N GLN A 140 -3.32 -6.49 -16.77
CA GLN A 140 -3.77 -7.67 -17.51
C GLN A 140 -2.86 -8.00 -18.69
N LYS A 141 -2.41 -6.97 -19.43
CA LYS A 141 -1.69 -7.16 -20.71
C LYS A 141 -0.22 -7.52 -20.54
N ARG A 142 0.41 -7.13 -19.42
CA ARG A 142 1.82 -7.38 -19.13
C ARG A 142 1.96 -8.31 -17.95
N PHE A 143 1.58 -7.87 -16.76
CA PHE A 143 1.86 -8.60 -15.53
C PHE A 143 1.15 -9.96 -15.48
N HIS A 144 -0.17 -10.00 -15.68
CA HIS A 144 -0.92 -11.26 -15.64
C HIS A 144 -0.51 -12.19 -16.77
N GLN A 145 -0.24 -11.64 -17.97
CA GLN A 145 0.24 -12.43 -19.10
C GLN A 145 1.61 -13.05 -18.80
N PHE A 146 2.56 -12.28 -18.28
CA PHE A 146 3.87 -12.75 -17.85
C PHE A 146 3.76 -13.93 -16.87
N VAL A 147 2.92 -13.80 -15.84
CA VAL A 147 2.70 -14.87 -14.86
C VAL A 147 2.10 -16.11 -15.52
N ARG A 148 1.11 -15.96 -16.40
CA ARG A 148 0.51 -17.09 -17.15
C ARG A 148 1.55 -17.82 -18.00
N ASP A 149 2.41 -17.09 -18.68
CA ASP A 149 3.45 -17.66 -19.54
C ASP A 149 4.48 -18.47 -18.73
N GLN A 150 4.92 -17.95 -17.58
CA GLN A 150 5.80 -18.69 -16.67
C GLN A 150 5.14 -19.95 -16.12
N LEU A 151 3.85 -19.85 -15.74
CA LEU A 151 3.10 -21.00 -15.24
C LEU A 151 2.93 -22.08 -16.31
N ALA A 152 2.65 -21.69 -17.56
CA ALA A 152 2.54 -22.61 -18.69
C ALA A 152 3.88 -23.29 -19.00
N LYS A 153 5.00 -22.56 -18.91
CA LYS A 153 6.33 -23.07 -19.21
C LYS A 153 6.79 -24.15 -18.22
N ASN A 154 6.73 -23.88 -16.92
CA ASN A 154 7.28 -24.80 -15.90
C ASN A 154 6.62 -24.69 -14.52
N ARG A 155 5.50 -23.95 -14.42
CA ARG A 155 4.78 -23.70 -13.16
C ARG A 155 5.61 -23.03 -12.07
N THR A 156 6.64 -22.26 -12.44
CA THR A 156 7.56 -21.66 -11.48
C THR A 156 7.60 -20.15 -11.67
N LEU A 157 7.51 -19.40 -10.58
CA LEU A 157 7.73 -17.96 -10.54
C LEU A 157 8.95 -17.64 -9.68
N TYR A 158 9.53 -16.47 -9.94
CA TYR A 158 10.61 -15.89 -9.16
C TYR A 158 10.18 -14.50 -8.68
N ASN A 159 10.46 -14.17 -7.42
CA ASN A 159 10.30 -12.81 -6.92
C ASN A 159 11.48 -11.91 -7.40
N LEU A 160 11.48 -10.62 -7.07
CA LEU A 160 12.53 -9.70 -7.54
C LEU A 160 13.93 -9.98 -6.95
N TYR A 161 14.02 -10.81 -5.92
CA TYR A 161 15.29 -11.30 -5.35
C TYR A 161 15.68 -12.69 -5.88
N GLY A 162 14.96 -13.24 -6.85
CA GLY A 162 15.24 -14.55 -7.42
C GLY A 162 14.78 -15.73 -6.55
N HIS A 163 13.99 -15.51 -5.49
CA HIS A 163 13.40 -16.62 -4.75
C HIS A 163 12.33 -17.30 -5.58
N ARG A 164 12.44 -18.63 -5.63
CA ARG A 164 11.63 -19.49 -6.47
C ARG A 164 10.41 -20.04 -5.72
N ARG A 165 9.25 -20.06 -6.38
CA ARG A 165 8.10 -20.88 -5.96
C ARG A 165 7.53 -21.66 -7.14
N ARG A 166 7.31 -22.95 -6.92
CA ARG A 166 6.60 -23.83 -7.87
C ARG A 166 5.14 -23.99 -7.44
N PHE A 167 4.22 -23.88 -8.38
CA PHE A 167 2.79 -24.02 -8.16
C PHE A 167 2.32 -25.38 -8.68
N LEU A 168 1.72 -26.19 -7.81
CA LEU A 168 1.29 -27.56 -8.16
C LEU A 168 -0.22 -27.71 -8.27
N GLN A 169 -0.97 -26.63 -8.02
CA GLN A 169 -2.42 -26.62 -8.10
C GLN A 169 -2.89 -26.78 -9.57
N PRO A 170 -4.10 -27.34 -9.80
CA PRO A 170 -4.70 -27.37 -11.13
C PRO A 170 -4.83 -25.97 -11.73
N PHE A 171 -4.73 -25.88 -13.06
CA PHE A 171 -4.97 -24.61 -13.76
C PHE A 171 -6.39 -24.12 -13.50
N GLY A 172 -6.52 -22.84 -13.15
CA GLY A 172 -7.80 -22.23 -12.84
C GLY A 172 -7.66 -21.01 -11.95
N TYR A 173 -8.80 -20.45 -11.55
CA TYR A 173 -8.88 -19.21 -10.78
C TYR A 173 -8.00 -19.21 -9.52
N LYS A 174 -8.06 -20.27 -8.70
CA LYS A 174 -7.29 -20.37 -7.46
C LYS A 174 -5.77 -20.32 -7.70
N LEU A 175 -5.29 -21.03 -8.72
CA LEU A 175 -3.88 -21.01 -9.10
C LEU A 175 -3.44 -19.61 -9.52
N TYR A 176 -4.22 -18.96 -10.41
CA TYR A 176 -3.84 -17.66 -10.95
C TYR A 176 -3.81 -16.57 -9.89
N ASN A 177 -4.80 -16.49 -8.98
CA ASN A 177 -4.77 -15.50 -7.88
C ASN A 177 -3.53 -15.70 -7.03
N ALA A 178 -3.29 -16.93 -6.54
CA ALA A 178 -2.12 -17.23 -5.71
C ALA A 178 -0.77 -16.95 -6.42
N ALA A 179 -0.75 -17.06 -7.75
CA ALA A 179 0.41 -16.77 -8.57
C ALA A 179 0.63 -15.27 -8.79
N TYR A 180 -0.43 -14.50 -9.03
CA TYR A 180 -0.36 -13.03 -9.11
C TYR A 180 0.03 -12.43 -7.76
N ASP A 181 -0.48 -12.97 -6.64
CA ASP A 181 -0.12 -12.52 -5.28
C ASP A 181 1.37 -12.73 -4.96
N TYR A 182 1.95 -13.82 -5.45
CA TYR A 182 3.25 -14.29 -4.98
C TYR A 182 4.41 -13.32 -5.22
N ILE A 183 4.54 -12.77 -6.43
CA ILE A 183 5.72 -11.96 -6.77
C ILE A 183 5.77 -10.69 -5.91
N PRO A 184 4.68 -9.89 -5.81
CA PRO A 184 4.63 -8.73 -4.92
C PRO A 184 4.82 -9.09 -3.44
N GLN A 185 3.99 -9.99 -2.90
CA GLN A 185 4.04 -10.37 -1.47
C GLN A 185 5.41 -10.91 -1.07
N SER A 186 5.97 -11.83 -1.87
CA SER A 186 7.27 -12.40 -1.57
C SER A 186 8.35 -11.32 -1.65
N THR A 187 8.33 -10.46 -2.66
CA THR A 187 9.33 -9.39 -2.78
C THR A 187 9.31 -8.46 -1.56
N VAL A 188 8.12 -8.00 -1.15
CA VAL A 188 7.95 -7.12 0.02
C VAL A 188 8.39 -7.83 1.31
N GLY A 189 8.00 -9.08 1.52
CA GLY A 189 8.44 -9.85 2.68
C GLY A 189 9.97 -9.99 2.75
N TRP A 190 10.65 -10.14 1.60
CA TRP A 190 12.11 -10.16 1.54
C TRP A 190 12.74 -8.79 1.77
N VAL A 191 12.13 -7.70 1.32
CA VAL A 191 12.57 -6.33 1.67
C VAL A 191 12.60 -6.16 3.19
N LEU A 192 11.53 -6.56 3.89
CA LEU A 192 11.48 -6.45 5.35
C LEU A 192 12.48 -7.38 6.03
N ASN A 193 12.61 -8.63 5.59
CA ASN A 193 13.54 -9.58 6.19
C ASN A 193 14.99 -9.11 6.07
N PHE A 194 15.42 -8.65 4.90
CA PHE A 194 16.75 -8.08 4.74
C PHE A 194 16.93 -6.79 5.54
N GLY A 195 15.92 -5.91 5.56
CA GLY A 195 15.96 -4.71 6.38
C GLY A 195 16.15 -5.01 7.86
N MET A 196 15.41 -5.98 8.42
CA MET A 196 15.58 -6.43 9.80
C MET A 196 16.98 -6.99 10.06
N ILE A 197 17.51 -7.82 9.16
CA ILE A 197 18.87 -8.36 9.28
C ILE A 197 19.88 -7.20 9.29
N HIS A 198 19.79 -6.26 8.34
CA HIS A 198 20.71 -5.14 8.26
C HIS A 198 20.62 -4.20 9.47
N ILE A 199 19.42 -3.97 10.01
CA ILE A 199 19.23 -3.21 11.26
C ILE A 199 19.90 -3.93 12.42
N TYR A 200 19.66 -5.23 12.57
CA TYR A 200 20.18 -6.05 13.67
C TYR A 200 21.71 -6.19 13.64
N GLU A 201 22.29 -6.34 12.45
CA GLU A 201 23.73 -6.51 12.26
C GLU A 201 24.50 -5.18 12.23
N ASP A 202 23.79 -4.04 12.26
CA ASP A 202 24.44 -2.74 12.20
C ASP A 202 25.24 -2.43 13.46
N SER A 203 26.54 -2.19 13.30
CA SER A 203 27.45 -1.96 14.41
C SER A 203 27.35 -0.58 15.06
N ARG A 204 26.61 0.37 14.45
CA ARG A 204 26.44 1.74 14.98
C ARG A 204 25.79 1.68 16.37
N PRO A 205 26.34 2.38 17.38
CA PRO A 205 25.84 2.28 18.75
C PRO A 205 24.34 2.52 18.89
N ILE A 206 23.80 3.52 18.19
CA ILE A 206 22.38 3.88 18.27
C ILE A 206 21.42 2.76 17.83
N LEU A 207 21.84 1.90 16.90
CA LEU A 207 21.01 0.78 16.43
C LEU A 207 21.07 -0.42 17.37
N LYS A 208 22.08 -0.50 18.25
CA LYS A 208 22.13 -1.53 19.31
C LYS A 208 21.06 -1.33 20.38
N ASP A 209 20.54 -0.11 20.50
CA ASP A 209 19.46 0.25 21.40
C ASP A 209 18.06 0.09 20.76
N VAL A 210 18.01 -0.30 19.48
CA VAL A 210 16.76 -0.62 18.78
C VAL A 210 16.41 -2.09 18.99
N ASN A 211 15.27 -2.35 19.60
CA ASN A 211 14.77 -3.71 19.80
C ASN A 211 13.69 -4.01 18.77
N ILE A 212 13.94 -4.97 17.87
CA ILE A 212 12.92 -5.48 16.94
C ILE A 212 11.95 -6.38 17.70
N LEU A 213 10.65 -6.05 17.65
CA LEU A 213 9.60 -6.74 18.42
C LEU A 213 8.75 -7.66 17.55
N ALA A 214 8.31 -7.18 16.39
CA ALA A 214 7.42 -7.95 15.52
C ALA A 214 7.60 -7.58 14.04
N ASN A 215 7.37 -8.57 13.18
CA ASN A 215 7.19 -8.40 11.74
C ASN A 215 5.68 -8.57 11.44
N ILE A 216 5.04 -7.51 10.94
CA ILE A 216 3.60 -7.43 10.69
C ILE A 216 3.37 -7.22 9.19
N HIS A 217 3.67 -8.26 8.40
CA HIS A 217 3.46 -8.30 6.94
C HIS A 217 4.24 -7.24 6.13
N ASP A 218 3.77 -5.99 6.11
CA ASP A 218 4.35 -4.82 5.43
C ASP A 218 5.01 -3.81 6.39
N SER A 219 4.89 -4.01 7.70
CA SER A 219 5.54 -3.20 8.73
C SER A 219 6.43 -3.97 9.70
N ILE A 220 7.38 -3.26 10.32
CA ILE A 220 8.22 -3.76 11.41
C ILE A 220 7.94 -2.90 12.64
N LEU A 221 7.59 -3.57 13.74
CA LEU A 221 7.43 -2.95 15.05
C LEU A 221 8.71 -3.11 15.86
N MET A 222 9.18 -2.01 16.41
CA MET A 222 10.37 -1.91 17.23
C MET A 222 10.09 -1.08 18.48
N GLN A 223 11.02 -1.08 19.43
CA GLN A 223 11.04 -0.10 20.51
C GLN A 223 12.44 0.50 20.68
N PHE A 224 12.48 1.71 21.23
CA PHE A 224 13.70 2.48 21.48
C PHE A 224 13.65 3.16 22.85
N PRO A 225 14.76 3.21 23.61
CA PRO A 225 14.77 3.79 24.95
C PRO A 225 14.70 5.32 24.92
N LEU A 226 13.76 5.89 25.69
CA LEU A 226 13.55 7.34 25.79
C LEU A 226 14.71 8.06 26.48
N SER A 227 15.54 7.35 27.25
CA SER A 227 16.72 7.89 27.92
C SER A 227 17.77 8.46 26.95
N LEU A 228 17.73 8.05 25.68
CA LEU A 228 18.63 8.55 24.62
C LEU A 228 18.09 9.82 23.93
N GLY A 229 16.92 10.30 24.34
CA GLY A 229 16.34 11.57 23.91
C GLY A 229 15.79 11.59 22.48
N PRO A 230 15.12 12.69 22.10
CA PRO A 230 14.49 12.84 20.79
C PRO A 230 15.47 12.73 19.61
N GLN A 231 16.70 13.23 19.78
CA GLN A 231 17.71 13.15 18.73
C GLN A 231 18.13 11.70 18.46
N GLY A 232 18.41 10.92 19.52
CA GLY A 232 18.75 9.51 19.38
C GLY A 232 17.63 8.71 18.71
N LEU A 233 16.38 8.98 19.09
CA LEU A 233 15.20 8.39 18.46
C LEU A 233 15.11 8.74 16.97
N SER A 234 15.27 10.01 16.62
CA SER A 234 15.25 10.48 15.23
C SER A 234 16.35 9.83 14.39
N ASP A 235 17.57 9.75 14.92
CA ASP A 235 18.71 9.13 14.24
C ASP A 235 18.46 7.62 14.04
N ALA A 236 17.95 6.93 15.06
CA ALA A 236 17.60 5.52 14.97
C ALA A 236 16.53 5.26 13.89
N ILE A 237 15.46 6.05 13.88
CA ILE A 237 14.38 5.94 12.88
C ILE A 237 14.94 6.12 11.48
N GLU A 238 15.75 7.15 11.26
CA GLU A 238 16.30 7.45 9.93
C GLU A 238 17.18 6.31 9.43
N LEU A 239 18.05 5.77 10.28
CA LEU A 239 18.91 4.63 9.93
C LEU A 239 18.11 3.35 9.67
N CYS A 240 17.09 3.06 10.49
CA CYS A 240 16.21 1.92 10.25
C CYS A 240 15.46 2.06 8.92
N CYS A 241 14.95 3.25 8.61
CA CYS A 241 14.29 3.49 7.34
C CYS A 241 15.23 3.31 6.14
N GLN A 242 16.49 3.77 6.24
CA GLN A 242 17.49 3.58 5.17
C GLN A 242 17.73 2.10 4.85
N HIS A 243 17.81 1.25 5.88
CA HIS A 243 17.94 -0.21 5.71
C HIS A 243 16.71 -0.85 5.09
N LEU A 244 15.54 -0.21 5.24
CA LEU A 244 14.27 -0.65 4.69
C LEU A 244 13.96 -0.07 3.32
N ASP A 245 14.83 0.76 2.74
CA ASP A 245 14.65 1.37 1.43
C ASP A 245 15.56 0.77 0.36
N PRO A 246 15.62 -0.56 0.11
CA PRO A 246 16.53 -1.11 -0.90
C PRO A 246 16.15 -0.65 -2.31
N LEU A 247 17.15 -0.57 -3.19
CA LEU A 247 16.94 -0.32 -4.61
C LEU A 247 16.52 -1.62 -5.30
N LEU A 248 15.26 -1.69 -5.72
CA LEU A 248 14.70 -2.81 -6.48
C LEU A 248 14.87 -2.57 -7.98
N GLU A 249 14.89 -3.66 -8.75
CA GLU A 249 14.92 -3.61 -10.20
C GLU A 249 13.90 -4.59 -10.79
N CYS A 250 13.12 -4.13 -11.76
CA CYS A 250 12.19 -4.96 -12.51
C CYS A 250 12.23 -4.54 -13.98
N PHE A 251 12.44 -5.50 -14.88
CA PHE A 251 12.54 -5.29 -16.33
C PHE A 251 13.49 -4.13 -16.74
N GLY A 252 14.61 -3.97 -16.03
CA GLY A 252 15.60 -2.92 -16.28
C GLY A 252 15.26 -1.55 -15.69
N ARG A 253 14.10 -1.39 -15.05
CA ARG A 253 13.73 -0.15 -14.33
C ARG A 253 13.99 -0.30 -12.85
N LYS A 254 14.73 0.66 -12.28
CA LYS A 254 15.06 0.70 -10.85
C LYS A 254 14.09 1.58 -10.08
N PHE A 255 13.73 1.17 -8.87
CA PHE A 255 12.80 1.90 -8.01
C PHE A 255 13.01 1.57 -6.52
N ARG A 256 12.47 2.41 -5.64
CA ARG A 256 12.42 2.17 -4.20
C ARG A 256 10.98 2.22 -3.75
N ILE A 257 10.59 1.39 -2.79
CA ILE A 257 9.28 1.50 -2.15
C ILE A 257 9.39 2.56 -1.06
N GLY A 258 8.46 3.50 -0.99
CA GLY A 258 8.44 4.52 0.07
C GLY A 258 8.27 3.90 1.46
N THR A 259 8.78 4.58 2.47
CA THR A 259 8.72 4.15 3.87
C THR A 259 8.13 5.27 4.72
N ASP A 260 7.09 4.93 5.47
CA ASP A 260 6.48 5.78 6.48
C ASP A 260 6.78 5.22 7.87
N PHE A 261 6.65 6.05 8.89
CA PHE A 261 6.80 5.58 10.26
C PHE A 261 5.77 6.20 11.18
N LYS A 262 5.51 5.49 12.28
CA LYS A 262 4.69 5.94 13.39
C LYS A 262 5.47 5.76 14.67
N ILE A 263 5.19 6.61 15.66
CA ILE A 263 5.71 6.44 17.02
C ILE A 263 4.60 6.59 18.05
N GLY A 264 4.75 5.91 19.19
CA GLY A 264 3.80 6.05 20.29
C GLY A 264 4.16 5.24 21.51
N TYR A 265 3.57 5.60 22.64
CA TYR A 265 3.76 4.91 23.92
C TYR A 265 3.01 3.57 23.99
N ASN A 266 2.02 3.39 23.13
CA ASN A 266 1.30 2.13 22.96
C ASN A 266 0.96 1.95 21.48
N TRP A 267 0.75 0.69 21.07
CA TRP A 267 0.58 0.36 19.66
C TRP A 267 -0.74 0.87 19.07
N ARG A 268 -1.79 1.03 19.89
CA ARG A 268 -3.09 1.51 19.42
C ARG A 268 -3.06 3.00 19.05
N ASP A 269 -2.33 3.81 19.81
CA ASP A 269 -2.37 5.28 19.73
C ASP A 269 -1.10 5.88 19.11
N MET A 270 -0.48 5.20 18.14
CA MET A 270 0.71 5.70 17.46
C MET A 270 0.38 6.86 16.49
N SER A 271 1.24 7.87 16.46
CA SER A 271 1.14 9.03 15.58
C SER A 271 1.98 8.82 14.33
N GLU A 272 1.38 8.98 13.15
CA GLU A 272 2.07 8.92 11.86
C GLU A 272 2.86 10.21 11.61
N ILE A 273 4.15 10.05 11.31
CA ILE A 273 5.06 11.17 11.07
C ILE A 273 5.66 11.02 9.68
N SER A 274 5.45 12.04 8.86
CA SER A 274 6.05 12.14 7.52
C SER A 274 7.57 12.32 7.62
N ARG A 275 8.35 11.57 6.84
CA ARG A 275 9.82 11.71 6.69
C ARG A 275 10.25 12.98 5.91
N GLU A 276 9.62 14.11 6.21
CA GLU A 276 9.92 15.42 5.61
C GLU A 276 10.86 16.22 6.53
N GLU A 277 11.32 17.39 6.08
CA GLU A 277 12.28 18.26 6.80
C GLU A 277 11.87 18.62 8.25
N ASN A 278 10.59 18.48 8.60
CA ASN A 278 10.05 18.76 9.94
C ASN A 278 9.80 17.50 10.80
N SER A 279 10.29 16.33 10.40
CA SER A 279 10.10 15.08 11.14
C SER A 279 10.61 15.15 12.58
N TYR A 280 11.75 15.82 12.83
CA TYR A 280 12.31 15.98 14.17
C TYR A 280 11.36 16.74 15.12
N VAL A 281 10.79 17.88 14.69
CA VAL A 281 9.86 18.67 15.50
C VAL A 281 8.61 17.84 15.85
N LYS A 282 8.06 17.12 14.86
CA LYS A 282 6.91 16.23 15.09
C LYS A 282 7.24 15.07 16.04
N ILE A 283 8.49 14.58 16.02
CA ILE A 283 8.95 13.57 16.98
C ILE A 283 8.94 14.15 18.39
N GLN A 284 9.47 15.36 18.59
CA GLN A 284 9.45 16.05 19.88
C GLN A 284 8.02 16.23 20.41
N GLU A 285 7.11 16.74 19.57
CA GLU A 285 5.69 16.91 19.90
C GLU A 285 5.04 15.59 20.31
N ALA A 286 5.29 14.51 19.57
CA ALA A 286 4.72 13.19 19.83
C ALA A 286 5.23 12.56 21.14
N ILE A 287 6.45 12.89 21.57
CA ILE A 287 6.99 12.44 22.86
C ILE A 287 6.72 13.43 24.01
N GLY A 288 6.12 14.58 23.74
CA GLY A 288 5.78 15.59 24.74
C GLY A 288 6.97 16.41 25.24
N VAL A 289 7.95 16.65 24.38
CA VAL A 289 9.17 17.45 24.64
C VAL A 289 9.16 18.74 23.85
#